data_AF-A0A925ANM4-F1
#
_entry.id   AF-A0A925ANM4-F1
#
_cell.length_a   1.000
_cell.length_b   1.000
_cell.length_c   1.000
_cell.angle_alpha   90.00
_cell.angle_beta   90.00
_cell.angle_gamma   90.00
#
_symmetry.space_group_name_H-M   'P 1'
#
loop_
_entity.id
_entity.type
_entity.pdbx_description
1 polymer ?
#
loop_
_entity_poly.entity_id
_entity_poly.type
_entity_poly.pdbx_seq_one_letter_code
_entity_poly.pdbx_strand_id
1 'polypeptide(L)'
;ARLAVDVPARAALVARLGLDLARPVAALCPGAEYGPAKRWPPSHFSELADRLAARGYQTWLLGSGKDQGISAEIVALAQSVGARAPVDLAGRTSLAEAIDLMSLAQVVVSNDSGLMHVAAALERPLVALYGSSSPAFTPPLSTNAQIVRLGLPCSPCFARECPLGHFHCMRQMTPSVVMEAIERALPVTHH
;
A
#
# COMPACT_ATOMS: atom_id res chain seq x y z
N ALA A 1 19.99 6.75 -8.81
CA ALA A 1 19.34 8.08 -8.80
C ALA A 1 18.50 8.17 -7.53
N ARG A 2 18.71 9.20 -6.70
CA ARG A 2 17.88 9.43 -5.50
C ARG A 2 16.53 9.97 -5.99
N LEU A 3 15.41 9.42 -5.53
CA LEU A 3 14.11 10.00 -5.85
C LEU A 3 14.06 11.41 -5.27
N ALA A 4 13.70 12.39 -6.10
CA ALA A 4 13.58 13.78 -5.67
C ALA A 4 12.14 14.03 -5.21
N VAL A 5 11.99 14.54 -3.99
CA VAL A 5 10.72 15.05 -3.48
C VAL A 5 10.70 16.55 -3.71
N ASP A 6 9.70 17.05 -4.41
CA ASP A 6 9.51 18.49 -4.65
C ASP A 6 8.69 19.10 -3.50
N VAL A 7 9.39 19.49 -2.43
CA VAL A 7 8.75 20.03 -1.22
C VAL A 7 7.91 21.29 -1.52
N PRO A 8 8.36 22.27 -2.33
CA PRO A 8 7.53 23.40 -2.75
C PRO A 8 6.24 22.99 -3.49
N ALA A 9 6.34 22.07 -4.47
CA ALA A 9 5.18 21.63 -5.25
C ALA A 9 4.19 20.79 -4.42
N ARG A 10 4.69 20.09 -3.39
CA ARG A 10 3.88 19.21 -2.53
C ARG A 10 2.74 19.93 -1.81
N ALA A 11 2.93 21.15 -1.34
CA ALA A 11 1.86 21.91 -0.67
C ALA A 11 0.73 22.27 -1.66
N ALA A 12 1.10 22.67 -2.88
CA ALA A 12 0.13 22.95 -3.93
C ALA A 12 -0.61 21.67 -4.37
N LEU A 13 0.09 20.53 -4.42
CA LEU A 13 -0.48 19.22 -4.72
C LEU A 13 -1.53 18.80 -3.67
N VAL A 14 -1.18 18.90 -2.38
CA VAL A 14 -2.09 18.61 -1.25
C VAL A 14 -3.34 19.47 -1.33
N ALA A 15 -3.19 20.78 -1.57
CA ALA A 15 -4.32 21.67 -1.75
C ALA A 15 -5.18 21.34 -2.99
N ARG A 16 -4.54 21.06 -4.13
CA ARG A 16 -5.21 20.69 -5.39
C ARG A 16 -6.04 19.42 -5.27
N LEU A 17 -5.57 18.47 -4.48
CA LEU A 17 -6.27 17.20 -4.23
C LEU A 17 -7.25 17.26 -3.05
N GLY A 18 -7.32 18.40 -2.34
CA GLY A 18 -8.18 18.57 -1.17
C GLY A 18 -7.78 17.68 0.01
N LEU A 19 -6.49 17.38 0.15
CA LEU A 19 -5.97 16.50 1.20
C LEU A 19 -5.74 17.29 2.49
N ASP A 20 -6.14 16.69 3.60
CA ASP A 20 -5.84 17.15 4.95
C ASP A 20 -4.58 16.44 5.48
N LEU A 21 -3.75 17.13 6.27
CA LEU A 21 -2.55 16.56 6.90
C LEU A 21 -2.63 16.58 8.44
N ALA A 22 -3.79 16.91 9.02
CA ALA A 22 -3.98 16.93 10.48
C ALA A 22 -3.89 15.54 11.13
N ARG A 23 -4.02 14.46 10.34
CA ARG A 23 -3.91 13.08 10.80
C ARG A 23 -2.78 12.35 10.09
N PRO A 24 -2.13 11.37 10.75
CA PRO A 24 -1.12 10.56 10.11
C PRO A 24 -1.71 9.78 8.93
N VAL A 25 -0.96 9.70 7.85
CA VAL A 25 -1.31 9.07 6.58
C VAL A 25 -0.71 7.66 6.51
N ALA A 26 -1.55 6.70 6.15
CA ALA A 26 -1.14 5.39 5.64
C ALA A 26 -1.41 5.31 4.14
N ALA A 27 -0.36 5.15 3.33
CA ALA A 27 -0.51 4.98 1.90
C ALA A 27 -0.73 3.50 1.57
N LEU A 28 -1.80 3.18 0.86
CA LEU A 28 -2.12 1.83 0.40
C LEU A 28 -1.95 1.77 -1.12
N CYS A 29 -1.20 0.78 -1.60
CA CYS A 29 -0.92 0.58 -3.02
C CYS A 29 -1.53 -0.76 -3.48
N PRO A 30 -2.83 -0.80 -3.80
CA PRO A 30 -3.55 -2.04 -4.08
C PRO A 30 -3.28 -2.61 -5.47
N GLY A 31 -2.67 -1.82 -6.35
CA GLY A 31 -2.34 -2.22 -7.70
C GLY A 31 -1.27 -3.31 -7.79
N ALA A 32 -1.26 -4.02 -8.91
CA ALA A 32 -0.13 -4.84 -9.35
C ALA A 32 -0.19 -5.04 -10.87
N GLU A 33 0.76 -4.46 -11.61
CA GLU A 33 0.86 -4.54 -13.08
C GLU A 33 1.09 -5.99 -13.56
N TYR A 34 1.76 -6.80 -12.72
CA TYR A 34 2.08 -8.19 -13.05
C TYR A 34 0.84 -9.05 -13.28
N GLY A 35 -0.23 -8.82 -12.53
CA GLY A 35 -1.48 -9.56 -12.65
C GLY A 35 -2.16 -9.85 -11.30
N PRO A 36 -3.33 -10.50 -11.33
CA PRO A 36 -4.15 -10.74 -10.14
C PRO A 36 -3.46 -11.62 -9.09
N ALA A 37 -2.50 -12.47 -9.47
CA ALA A 37 -1.81 -13.34 -8.51
C ALA A 37 -0.93 -12.60 -7.48
N LYS A 38 -0.65 -11.31 -7.71
CA LYS A 38 0.05 -10.44 -6.75
C LYS A 38 -0.86 -9.46 -6.02
N ARG A 39 -2.17 -9.43 -6.32
CA ARG A 39 -3.09 -8.45 -5.73
C ARG A 39 -3.69 -8.99 -4.46
N TRP A 40 -3.49 -8.26 -3.36
CA TRP A 40 -4.22 -8.52 -2.13
C TRP A 40 -5.69 -8.11 -2.30
N PRO A 41 -6.65 -8.85 -1.72
CA PRO A 41 -8.07 -8.61 -1.99
C PRO A 41 -8.53 -7.19 -1.65
N PRO A 42 -9.45 -6.58 -2.43
CA PRO A 42 -10.03 -5.27 -2.15
C PRO A 42 -10.70 -5.21 -0.77
N SER A 43 -11.42 -6.27 -0.39
CA SER A 43 -12.03 -6.42 0.95
C SER A 43 -11.01 -6.34 2.07
N HIS A 44 -9.81 -6.88 1.85
CA HIS A 44 -8.76 -6.89 2.85
C HIS A 44 -8.10 -5.51 2.99
N PHE A 45 -7.87 -4.81 1.87
CA PHE A 45 -7.44 -3.41 1.90
C PHE A 45 -8.46 -2.49 2.57
N SER A 46 -9.75 -2.73 2.30
CA SER A 46 -10.85 -2.00 2.91
C SER A 46 -10.89 -2.19 4.44
N GLU A 47 -10.88 -3.44 4.90
CA GLU A 47 -10.83 -3.74 6.34
C GLU A 47 -9.56 -3.19 7.01
N LEU A 48 -8.42 -3.25 6.33
CA LEU A 48 -7.18 -2.64 6.80
C LEU A 48 -7.33 -1.12 6.97
N ALA A 49 -7.97 -0.46 6.00
CA ALA A 49 -8.20 0.97 6.06
C ALA A 49 -9.11 1.36 7.23
N ASP A 50 -10.14 0.57 7.52
CA ASP A 50 -11.02 0.77 8.67
C ASP A 50 -10.26 0.59 10.01
N ARG A 51 -9.39 -0.43 10.10
CA ARG A 51 -8.54 -0.66 11.29
C ARG A 51 -7.54 0.46 11.54
N LEU A 52 -6.99 1.04 10.47
CA LEU A 52 -6.10 2.21 10.51
C LEU A 52 -6.87 3.48 10.91
N ALA A 53 -8.07 3.67 10.36
CA ALA A 53 -8.95 4.78 10.74
C ALA A 53 -9.33 4.74 12.23
N ALA A 54 -9.59 3.55 12.78
CA ALA A 54 -9.84 3.36 14.21
C ALA A 54 -8.62 3.73 15.09
N ARG A 55 -7.41 3.67 14.54
CA ARG A 55 -6.15 4.12 15.17
C ARG A 55 -5.81 5.58 14.87
N GLY A 56 -6.72 6.34 14.25
CA GLY A 56 -6.54 7.77 13.98
C GLY A 56 -5.81 8.11 12.67
N TYR A 57 -5.46 7.11 11.86
CA TYR A 57 -4.88 7.34 10.55
C TYR A 57 -5.95 7.77 9.54
N GLN A 58 -5.52 8.48 8.51
CA GLN A 58 -6.21 8.57 7.23
C GLN A 58 -5.50 7.68 6.21
N THR A 59 -6.22 7.20 5.20
CA THR A 59 -5.67 6.30 4.19
C THR A 59 -5.76 6.91 2.81
N TRP A 60 -4.67 6.82 2.04
CA TRP A 60 -4.61 7.25 0.65
C TRP A 60 -4.37 6.06 -0.25
N LEU A 61 -5.25 5.84 -1.23
CA LEU A 61 -5.08 4.78 -2.22
C LEU A 61 -4.27 5.32 -3.39
N LEU A 62 -3.01 4.92 -3.50
CA LEU A 62 -2.10 5.33 -4.57
C LEU A 62 -2.01 4.26 -5.65
N GLY A 63 -2.04 4.68 -6.91
CA GLY A 63 -1.98 3.79 -8.06
C GLY A 63 -2.03 4.53 -9.38
N SER A 64 -1.81 3.79 -10.46
CA SER A 64 -1.99 4.29 -11.82
C SER A 64 -3.47 4.40 -12.19
N GLY A 65 -3.77 4.94 -13.38
CA GLY A 65 -5.15 4.93 -13.89
C GLY A 65 -5.74 3.52 -14.05
N LYS A 66 -4.91 2.48 -14.23
CA LYS A 66 -5.38 1.09 -14.31
C LYS A 66 -5.87 0.55 -12.96
N ASP A 67 -5.53 1.22 -11.87
CA ASP A 67 -5.87 0.80 -10.51
C ASP A 67 -7.17 1.44 -10.01
N GLN A 68 -7.81 2.30 -10.80
CA GLN A 68 -9.07 2.96 -10.44
C GLN A 68 -10.22 1.99 -10.12
N GLY A 69 -10.28 0.85 -10.81
CA GLY A 69 -11.31 -0.15 -10.54
C GLY A 69 -11.16 -0.79 -9.15
N ILE A 70 -9.93 -1.15 -8.77
CA ILE A 70 -9.67 -1.76 -7.47
C ILE A 70 -9.77 -0.72 -6.33
N SER A 71 -9.33 0.51 -6.55
CA SER A 71 -9.45 1.57 -5.54
C SER A 71 -10.91 1.95 -5.29
N ALA A 72 -11.73 2.04 -6.33
CA ALA A 72 -13.16 2.27 -6.21
C ALA A 72 -13.85 1.13 -5.43
N GLU A 73 -13.48 -0.13 -5.68
CA GLU A 73 -14.00 -1.27 -4.93
C GLU A 73 -13.61 -1.21 -3.44
N ILE A 74 -12.37 -0.83 -3.13
CA ILE A 74 -11.91 -0.65 -1.73
C ILE A 74 -12.73 0.43 -1.02
N VAL A 75 -12.95 1.57 -1.68
CA VAL A 75 -13.76 2.67 -1.13
C VAL A 75 -15.21 2.22 -0.92
N ALA A 76 -15.79 1.47 -1.86
CA ALA A 76 -17.16 0.99 -1.76
C ALA A 76 -17.37 -0.02 -0.62
N LEU A 77 -16.34 -0.80 -0.28
CA LEU A 77 -16.37 -1.78 0.81
C LEU A 77 -16.08 -1.16 2.19
N ALA A 78 -15.48 0.04 2.24
CA ALA A 78 -15.01 0.65 3.48
C ALA A 78 -16.19 1.06 4.38
N GLN A 79 -16.06 0.78 5.67
CA GLN A 79 -17.05 1.17 6.67
C GLN A 79 -16.79 2.56 7.23
N SER A 80 -15.54 3.04 7.15
CA SER A 80 -15.17 4.38 7.54
C SER A 80 -15.76 5.43 6.60
N VAL A 81 -16.30 6.51 7.17
CA VAL A 81 -17.05 7.54 6.43
C VAL A 81 -16.44 8.93 6.61
N GLY A 82 -16.82 9.83 5.70
CA GLY A 82 -16.40 11.23 5.71
C GLY A 82 -14.88 11.36 5.70
N ALA A 83 -14.33 12.14 6.64
CA ALA A 83 -12.89 12.34 6.75
C ALA A 83 -12.09 11.06 7.04
N ARG A 84 -12.74 9.97 7.49
CA ARG A 84 -12.08 8.69 7.79
C ARG A 84 -12.13 7.70 6.62
N ALA A 85 -12.92 7.98 5.58
CA ALA A 85 -13.00 7.15 4.38
C ALA A 85 -11.64 7.12 3.65
N PRO A 86 -11.28 6.01 2.97
CA PRO A 86 -10.10 5.98 2.13
C PRO A 86 -10.20 7.02 1.00
N VAL A 87 -9.14 7.80 0.80
CA VAL A 87 -9.08 8.79 -0.28
C VAL A 87 -8.53 8.13 -1.52
N ASP A 88 -9.35 8.00 -2.56
CA ASP A 88 -8.92 7.46 -3.84
C ASP A 88 -8.12 8.50 -4.65
N LEU A 89 -6.83 8.19 -4.85
CA LEU A 89 -5.89 8.97 -5.64
C LEU A 89 -5.38 8.19 -6.86
N ALA A 90 -5.90 6.98 -7.13
CA ALA A 90 -5.50 6.17 -8.27
C ALA A 90 -5.79 6.91 -9.59
N GLY A 91 -4.75 7.09 -10.42
CA GLY A 91 -4.86 7.82 -11.68
C GLY A 91 -5.05 9.34 -11.54
N ARG A 92 -5.00 9.90 -10.33
CA ARG A 92 -5.16 11.35 -10.06
C ARG A 92 -3.83 12.07 -9.85
N THR A 93 -2.73 11.32 -9.91
CA THR A 93 -1.36 11.79 -9.68
C THR A 93 -0.44 11.30 -10.79
N SER A 94 0.54 12.12 -11.19
CA SER A 94 1.72 11.62 -11.89
C SER A 94 2.60 10.77 -10.97
N LEU A 95 3.61 10.08 -11.51
CA LEU A 95 4.56 9.32 -10.69
C LEU A 95 5.33 10.23 -9.71
N ALA A 96 5.73 11.42 -10.15
CA ALA A 96 6.41 12.41 -9.30
C ALA A 96 5.50 12.86 -8.15
N GLU A 97 4.24 13.14 -8.43
CA GLU A 97 3.26 13.51 -7.41
C GLU A 97 2.97 12.36 -6.44
N ALA A 98 2.92 11.12 -6.92
CA ALA A 98 2.79 9.95 -6.05
C ALA A 98 3.99 9.78 -5.12
N ILE A 99 5.22 10.07 -5.60
CA ILE A 99 6.44 10.11 -4.78
C ILE A 99 6.32 11.19 -3.69
N ASP A 100 5.88 12.39 -4.05
CA ASP A 100 5.71 13.50 -3.11
C ASP A 100 4.68 13.19 -2.02
N LEU A 101 3.53 12.62 -2.40
CA LEU A 101 2.51 12.21 -1.44
C LEU A 101 2.96 11.05 -0.56
N MET A 102 3.62 10.04 -1.15
CA MET A 102 4.15 8.90 -0.40
C MET A 102 5.22 9.34 0.62
N SER A 103 5.96 10.41 0.35
CA SER A 103 6.93 10.99 1.30
C SER A 103 6.28 11.48 2.61
N LEU A 104 4.97 11.77 2.59
CA LEU A 104 4.19 12.21 3.77
C LEU A 104 3.64 11.04 4.60
N ALA A 105 3.68 9.81 4.07
CA ALA A 105 3.08 8.65 4.71
C ALA A 105 3.93 8.15 5.89
N GLN A 106 3.29 7.92 7.03
CA GLN A 106 3.92 7.31 8.20
C GLN A 106 4.13 5.81 7.98
N VAL A 107 3.29 5.17 7.16
CA VAL A 107 3.48 3.78 6.70
C VAL A 107 2.94 3.60 5.29
N VAL A 108 3.59 2.75 4.50
CA VAL A 108 3.14 2.32 3.18
C VAL A 108 2.84 0.83 3.20
N VAL A 109 1.69 0.41 2.67
CA VAL A 109 1.35 -1.01 2.47
C VAL A 109 1.17 -1.25 0.98
N SER A 110 1.95 -2.17 0.42
CA SER A 110 2.00 -2.36 -1.03
C SER A 110 2.13 -3.83 -1.40
N ASN A 111 1.47 -4.24 -2.47
CA ASN A 111 1.82 -5.49 -3.16
C ASN A 111 3.24 -5.38 -3.75
N ASP A 112 3.85 -6.50 -4.12
CA ASP A 112 5.08 -6.54 -4.94
C ASP A 112 4.87 -5.87 -6.33
N SER A 113 5.10 -4.56 -6.36
CA SER A 113 4.78 -3.61 -7.44
C SER A 113 5.80 -2.46 -7.51
N GLY A 114 5.74 -1.61 -8.54
CA GLY A 114 6.64 -0.47 -8.67
C GLY A 114 6.58 0.50 -7.49
N LEU A 115 5.40 0.75 -6.92
CA LEU A 115 5.22 1.66 -5.79
C LEU A 115 5.83 1.11 -4.48
N MET A 116 6.00 -0.21 -4.36
CA MET A 116 6.76 -0.80 -3.25
C MET A 116 8.23 -0.35 -3.30
N HIS A 117 8.85 -0.36 -4.48
CA HIS A 117 10.24 0.09 -4.63
C HIS A 117 10.38 1.59 -4.43
N VAL A 118 9.37 2.39 -4.80
CA VAL A 118 9.32 3.83 -4.50
C VAL A 118 9.31 4.06 -2.99
N ALA A 119 8.46 3.36 -2.24
CA ALA A 119 8.40 3.47 -0.78
C ALA A 119 9.75 3.10 -0.12
N ALA A 120 10.38 2.04 -0.61
CA ALA A 120 11.70 1.62 -0.15
C ALA A 120 12.77 2.70 -0.41
N ALA A 121 12.80 3.28 -1.60
CA ALA A 121 13.75 4.34 -1.97
C ALA A 121 13.52 5.67 -1.23
N LEU A 122 12.29 5.91 -0.76
CA LEU A 122 11.94 7.02 0.13
C LEU A 122 12.20 6.70 1.62
N GLU A 123 12.73 5.53 1.93
CA GLU A 123 13.00 5.03 3.29
C GLU A 123 11.76 5.06 4.20
N ARG A 124 10.56 4.95 3.61
CA ARG A 124 9.32 4.89 4.39
C ARG A 124 9.20 3.54 5.10
N PRO A 125 8.64 3.50 6.33
CA PRO A 125 8.12 2.27 6.91
C PRO A 125 7.21 1.57 5.89
N LEU A 126 7.57 0.37 5.49
CA LEU A 126 6.96 -0.33 4.37
C LEU A 126 6.52 -1.71 4.82
N VAL A 127 5.28 -2.07 4.53
CA VAL A 127 4.79 -3.46 4.60
C VAL A 127 4.58 -3.96 3.17
N ALA A 128 5.43 -4.89 2.74
CA ALA A 128 5.44 -5.43 1.39
C ALA A 128 4.78 -6.82 1.36
N LEU A 129 3.70 -6.95 0.58
CA LEU A 129 2.87 -8.16 0.50
C LEU A 129 3.30 -9.03 -0.69
N TYR A 130 3.70 -10.26 -0.42
CA TYR A 130 4.14 -11.23 -1.43
C TYR A 130 3.24 -12.47 -1.46
N GLY A 131 2.77 -12.79 -2.68
CA GLY A 131 1.95 -13.96 -2.98
C GLY A 131 2.63 -14.90 -3.97
N SER A 132 2.42 -14.69 -5.27
CA SER A 132 2.98 -15.56 -6.30
C SER A 132 4.49 -15.37 -6.54
N SER A 133 5.06 -14.23 -6.14
CA SER A 133 6.48 -13.90 -6.30
C SER A 133 7.27 -14.05 -5.00
N SER A 134 8.57 -13.79 -5.08
CA SER A 134 9.48 -13.89 -3.94
C SER A 134 10.31 -12.63 -3.77
N PRO A 135 10.49 -12.16 -2.52
CA PRO A 135 11.37 -11.05 -2.20
C PRO A 135 12.85 -11.37 -2.49
N ALA A 136 13.22 -12.63 -2.74
CA ALA A 136 14.58 -12.97 -3.15
C ALA A 136 14.94 -12.44 -4.54
N PHE A 137 13.94 -12.16 -5.39
CA PHE A 137 14.16 -11.66 -6.76
C PHE A 137 13.87 -10.17 -6.89
N THR A 138 12.86 -9.67 -6.19
CA THR A 138 12.46 -8.25 -6.20
C THR A 138 12.38 -7.68 -4.78
N PRO A 139 13.46 -7.71 -3.98
CA PRO A 139 13.39 -7.22 -2.61
C PRO A 139 13.12 -5.70 -2.58
N PRO A 140 12.33 -5.18 -1.62
CA PRO A 140 12.41 -3.77 -1.29
C PRO A 140 13.79 -3.49 -0.71
N LEU A 141 14.55 -2.60 -1.34
CA LEU A 141 15.89 -2.21 -0.88
C LEU A 141 15.76 -1.17 0.26
N SER A 142 15.28 -1.61 1.43
CA SER A 142 15.10 -0.76 2.61
C SER A 142 15.21 -1.61 3.88
N THR A 143 15.90 -1.08 4.90
CA THR A 143 15.93 -1.68 6.24
C THR A 143 14.63 -1.49 7.02
N ASN A 144 13.76 -0.58 6.56
CA ASN A 144 12.47 -0.26 7.19
C ASN A 144 11.31 -1.07 6.58
N ALA A 145 11.62 -2.10 5.78
CA ALA A 145 10.63 -2.94 5.13
C ALA A 145 10.32 -4.19 5.95
N GLN A 146 9.04 -4.41 6.23
CA GLN A 146 8.48 -5.65 6.75
C GLN A 146 7.88 -6.44 5.58
N ILE A 147 8.42 -7.63 5.31
CA ILE A 147 7.91 -8.51 4.27
C ILE A 147 6.87 -9.45 4.86
N VAL A 148 5.67 -9.48 4.26
CA VAL A 148 4.60 -10.40 4.64
C VAL A 148 4.37 -11.40 3.52
N ARG A 149 4.50 -12.69 3.84
CA ARG A 149 4.20 -13.81 2.95
C ARG A 149 3.77 -15.01 3.79
N LEU A 150 2.89 -15.87 3.26
CA LEU A 150 2.41 -17.04 3.99
C LEU A 150 3.31 -18.28 3.87
N GLY A 151 4.25 -18.30 2.91
CA GLY A 151 5.16 -19.44 2.74
C GLY A 151 4.46 -20.76 2.39
N LEU A 152 3.35 -20.71 1.66
CA LEU A 152 2.60 -21.91 1.26
C LEU A 152 3.45 -22.81 0.35
N PRO A 153 3.26 -24.14 0.34
CA PRO A 153 4.01 -25.05 -0.53
C PRO A 153 3.92 -24.72 -2.03
N CYS A 154 2.82 -24.07 -2.45
CA CYS A 154 2.61 -23.65 -3.84
C CYS A 154 3.15 -22.24 -4.16
N SER A 155 3.82 -21.56 -3.24
CA SER A 155 4.30 -20.18 -3.37
C SER A 155 5.78 -20.08 -2.97
N PRO A 156 6.63 -19.38 -3.75
CA PRO A 156 6.31 -18.63 -4.96
C PRO A 156 6.11 -19.55 -6.18
N CYS A 157 5.11 -19.28 -7.01
CA CYS A 157 4.88 -19.99 -8.28
C CYS A 157 5.26 -19.17 -9.52
N PHE A 158 5.49 -17.86 -9.36
CA PHE A 158 5.77 -16.89 -10.41
C PHE A 158 4.76 -16.89 -11.57
N ALA A 159 3.54 -17.36 -11.33
CA ALA A 159 2.47 -17.29 -12.30
C ALA A 159 1.70 -15.96 -12.17
N ARG A 160 1.26 -15.41 -13.30
CA ARG A 160 0.45 -14.17 -13.36
C ARG A 160 -0.98 -14.37 -12.87
N GLU A 161 -1.48 -15.59 -13.04
CA GLU A 161 -2.73 -16.11 -12.50
C GLU A 161 -2.42 -17.31 -11.61
N CYS A 162 -3.24 -17.59 -10.61
CA CYS A 162 -3.02 -18.72 -9.72
C CYS A 162 -3.28 -20.04 -10.48
N PRO A 163 -2.29 -20.93 -10.66
CA PRO A 163 -2.49 -22.19 -11.39
C PRO A 163 -3.49 -23.13 -10.70
N LEU A 164 -3.73 -22.91 -9.41
CA LEU A 164 -4.65 -23.68 -8.58
C LEU A 164 -6.00 -22.96 -8.36
N GLY A 165 -6.20 -21.78 -8.96
CA GLY A 165 -7.46 -21.01 -8.94
C GLY A 165 -7.87 -20.39 -7.59
N HIS A 166 -7.23 -20.75 -6.48
CA HIS A 166 -7.70 -20.38 -5.14
C HIS A 166 -7.06 -19.10 -4.56
N PHE A 167 -5.91 -18.65 -5.08
CA PHE A 167 -5.19 -17.44 -4.63
C PHE A 167 -4.91 -17.37 -3.11
N HIS A 168 -4.70 -18.51 -2.44
CA HIS A 168 -4.60 -18.58 -0.98
C HIS A 168 -3.42 -17.75 -0.44
N CYS A 169 -2.32 -17.65 -1.19
CA CYS A 169 -1.16 -16.84 -0.82
C CYS A 169 -1.49 -15.35 -0.61
N MET A 170 -2.55 -14.84 -1.24
CA MET A 170 -3.06 -13.49 -1.02
C MET A 170 -4.35 -13.48 -0.17
N ARG A 171 -5.29 -14.41 -0.41
CA ARG A 171 -6.59 -14.43 0.27
C ARG A 171 -6.52 -14.79 1.75
N GLN A 172 -5.61 -15.69 2.14
CA GLN A 172 -5.46 -16.13 3.54
C GLN A 172 -4.53 -15.19 4.34
N MET A 173 -3.87 -14.23 3.68
CA MET A 173 -3.11 -13.19 4.34
C MET A 173 -4.11 -12.18 4.90
N THR A 174 -4.47 -12.31 6.18
CA THR A 174 -5.55 -11.50 6.76
C THR A 174 -5.08 -10.08 7.09
N PRO A 175 -6.00 -9.10 7.18
CA PRO A 175 -5.66 -7.75 7.62
C PRO A 175 -5.00 -7.70 9.01
N SER A 176 -5.29 -8.65 9.88
CA SER A 176 -4.64 -8.75 11.20
C SER A 176 -3.13 -9.02 11.09
N VAL A 177 -2.71 -9.95 10.22
CA VAL A 177 -1.29 -10.22 9.96
C VAL A 177 -0.57 -8.98 9.41
N VAL A 178 -1.26 -8.23 8.54
CA VAL A 178 -0.72 -6.98 7.98
C VAL A 178 -0.64 -5.88 9.04
N MET A 179 -1.63 -5.76 9.92
CA MET A 179 -1.59 -4.82 11.04
C MET A 179 -0.44 -5.08 12.01
N GLU A 180 -0.17 -6.33 12.36
CA GLU A 180 1.01 -6.67 13.18
C GLU A 180 2.33 -6.29 12.49
N ALA A 181 2.40 -6.43 11.17
CA ALA A 181 3.57 -6.00 10.40
C ALA A 181 3.70 -4.47 10.38
N ILE A 182 2.58 -3.73 10.29
CA ILE A 182 2.58 -2.26 10.42
C ILE A 182 3.12 -1.85 11.79
N GLU A 183 2.66 -2.49 12.87
CA GLU A 183 3.12 -2.19 14.24
C GLU A 183 4.62 -2.44 14.42
N ARG A 184 5.19 -3.45 13.76
CA ARG A 184 6.65 -3.68 13.73
C ARG A 184 7.42 -2.69 12.83
N ALA A 185 6.79 -2.20 11.77
CA ALA A 185 7.41 -1.26 10.82
C ALA A 185 7.47 0.17 11.38
N LEU A 186 6.47 0.55 12.18
CA LEU A 186 6.42 1.87 12.79
C LEU A 186 7.49 2.00 13.88
N PRO A 187 8.21 3.13 13.94
CA PRO A 187 9.17 3.37 15.01
C PRO A 187 8.46 3.40 16.36
N VAL A 188 9.10 2.82 17.39
CA VAL A 188 8.60 2.87 18.78
C VAL A 188 8.64 4.33 19.24
N THR A 189 7.47 4.97 19.37
CA THR A 189 7.36 6.29 20.00
C THR A 189 7.51 6.12 21.51
N HIS A 190 8.73 6.27 22.01
CA HIS A 190 8.93 6.57 23.44
C HIS A 190 8.24 7.92 23.72
N HIS A 191 7.13 7.86 24.46
CA HIS A 191 6.53 9.03 25.07
C HIS A 191 7.32 9.37 26.34
#